data_AF-A0A9J9H8V5-F1
#
_entry.id   AF-A0A9J9H8V5-F1
#
_cell.length_a   1.000
_cell.length_b   1.000
_cell.length_c   1.000
_cell.angle_alpha   90.00
_cell.angle_beta   90.00
_cell.angle_gamma   90.00
#
_symmetry.space_group_name_H-M   'P 1'
#
loop_
_entity.id
_entity.type
_entity.pdbx_description
1 polymer ?
#
loop_
_entity_poly.entity_id
_entity_poly.type
_entity_poly.pdbx_seq_one_letter_code
_entity_poly.pdbx_strand_id
1 'polypeptide(L)'
;MASLAQHLLPPQPAAPSDRQRLFLLVFTGILIDLVVLGLFAEYSDHVYVDSFTTALFASIVLQLLIKLTIVAEHRILARFKDKSGAGWKIAKFLVAWLILFGSKFVILEVLSVIFARDVHFEGVMHGVLWLVIVVASMVTAEELAARLYRSLA
;
A
#
# COMPACT_ATOMS: atom_id res chain seq x y z
N MET A 1 -25.63 -38.08 -27.23
CA MET A 1 -25.50 -38.23 -25.76
C MET A 1 -24.45 -37.30 -25.13
N ALA A 2 -23.46 -36.78 -25.87
CA ALA A 2 -22.46 -35.83 -25.32
C ALA A 2 -22.99 -34.42 -24.99
N SER A 3 -24.06 -33.94 -25.65
CA SER A 3 -24.58 -32.57 -25.43
C SER A 3 -25.37 -32.40 -24.13
N LEU A 4 -25.99 -33.46 -23.60
CA LEU A 4 -26.71 -33.42 -22.32
C LEU A 4 -25.74 -33.35 -21.13
N ALA A 5 -24.54 -33.93 -21.26
CA ALA A 5 -23.51 -33.86 -20.24
C ALA A 5 -22.94 -32.44 -20.08
N GLN A 6 -22.82 -31.68 -21.17
CA GLN A 6 -22.34 -30.30 -21.15
C GLN A 6 -23.31 -29.34 -20.44
N HIS A 7 -24.61 -29.64 -20.46
CA HIS A 7 -25.67 -28.82 -19.83
C HIS A 7 -25.85 -29.09 -18.33
N LEU A 8 -25.30 -30.21 -17.83
CA LEU A 8 -25.33 -30.59 -16.41
C LEU A 8 -24.07 -30.18 -15.63
N LEU A 9 -23.01 -29.74 -16.32
CA LEU A 9 -21.89 -29.11 -15.62
C LEU A 9 -22.33 -27.75 -15.08
N PRO A 10 -22.13 -27.46 -13.78
CA PRO A 10 -22.32 -26.11 -13.29
C PRO A 10 -21.47 -25.15 -14.15
N PRO A 11 -21.97 -23.94 -14.43
CA PRO A 11 -21.22 -22.97 -15.22
C PRO A 11 -19.83 -22.84 -14.61
N GLN A 12 -18.81 -23.12 -15.41
CA GLN A 12 -17.42 -22.97 -14.97
C GLN A 12 -17.25 -21.54 -14.44
N PRO A 13 -16.73 -21.35 -13.23
CA PRO A 13 -16.61 -20.02 -12.65
C PRO A 13 -15.77 -19.16 -13.60
N ALA A 14 -16.41 -18.11 -14.14
CA ALA A 14 -15.73 -17.18 -15.03
C ALA A 14 -14.52 -16.58 -14.30
N ALA A 15 -13.38 -16.51 -15.00
CA ALA A 15 -12.18 -15.90 -14.42
C ALA A 15 -12.50 -14.49 -13.90
N PRO A 16 -12.03 -14.11 -12.69
CA PRO A 16 -12.36 -12.82 -12.12
C PRO A 16 -11.87 -11.68 -13.02
N SER A 17 -12.72 -10.67 -13.22
CA SER A 17 -12.37 -9.48 -14.00
C SER A 17 -11.26 -8.66 -13.31
N ASP A 18 -10.52 -7.86 -14.09
CA ASP A 18 -9.45 -7.00 -13.55
C ASP A 18 -9.93 -6.05 -12.45
N ARG A 19 -11.19 -5.58 -12.55
CA ARG A 19 -11.82 -4.73 -11.54
C ARG A 19 -12.10 -5.48 -10.24
N GLN A 20 -12.53 -6.75 -10.33
CA GLN A 20 -12.74 -7.61 -9.16
C GLN A 20 -11.41 -7.94 -8.48
N ARG A 21 -10.36 -8.24 -9.26
CA ARG A 21 -9.01 -8.43 -8.72
C ARG A 21 -8.50 -7.18 -8.01
N LEU A 22 -8.70 -6.00 -8.61
CA LEU A 22 -8.30 -4.74 -7.99
C LEU A 22 -9.05 -4.50 -6.67
N PHE A 23 -10.36 -4.72 -6.64
CA PHE A 23 -11.15 -4.60 -5.41
C PHE A 23 -10.61 -5.51 -4.30
N LEU A 24 -10.36 -6.78 -4.61
CA LEU A 24 -9.82 -7.74 -3.65
C LEU A 24 -8.46 -7.29 -3.11
N LEU A 25 -7.55 -6.86 -4.00
CA LEU A 25 -6.22 -6.39 -3.58
C LEU A 25 -6.30 -5.14 -2.69
N VAL A 26 -7.15 -4.17 -3.04
CA VAL A 26 -7.34 -2.94 -2.24
C VAL A 26 -7.96 -3.28 -0.88
N PHE A 27 -9.01 -4.09 -0.89
CA PHE A 27 -9.73 -4.47 0.33
C PHE A 27 -8.84 -5.28 1.27
N THR A 28 -8.15 -6.30 0.76
CA THR A 28 -7.20 -7.10 1.53
C THR A 28 -6.06 -6.25 2.06
N GLY A 29 -5.52 -5.32 1.25
CA GLY A 29 -4.48 -4.40 1.70
C GLY A 29 -4.93 -3.54 2.89
N ILE A 30 -6.11 -2.92 2.82
CA ILE A 30 -6.67 -2.11 3.92
C ILE A 30 -6.81 -2.94 5.21
N LEU A 31 -7.24 -4.20 5.09
CA LEU A 31 -7.36 -5.10 6.24
C LEU A 31 -5.99 -5.49 6.82
N ILE A 32 -5.00 -5.73 5.97
CA ILE A 32 -3.63 -6.01 6.40
C ILE A 32 -3.07 -4.79 7.13
N ASP A 33 -3.19 -3.60 6.55
CA ASP A 33 -2.73 -2.36 7.16
C ASP A 33 -3.41 -2.09 8.50
N LEU A 34 -4.72 -2.33 8.59
CA LEU A 34 -5.49 -2.23 9.84
C LEU A 34 -4.96 -3.21 10.90
N VAL A 35 -4.74 -4.47 10.54
CA VAL A 35 -4.25 -5.50 11.46
C VAL A 35 -2.83 -5.17 11.93
N VAL A 36 -1.94 -4.80 11.00
CA VAL A 36 -0.56 -4.44 11.34
C VAL A 36 -0.54 -3.21 12.26
N LEU A 37 -1.27 -2.15 11.91
CA LEU A 37 -1.35 -0.95 12.74
C LEU A 37 -1.93 -1.26 14.12
N GLY A 38 -3.00 -2.06 14.19
CA GLY A 38 -3.61 -2.49 15.44
C GLY A 38 -2.67 -3.32 16.31
N LEU A 39 -1.88 -4.22 15.72
CA LEU A 39 -0.87 -5.00 16.45
C LEU A 39 0.23 -4.12 17.02
N PHE A 40 0.71 -3.13 16.25
CA PHE A 40 1.67 -2.17 16.77
C PHE A 40 1.07 -1.30 17.87
N ALA A 41 -0.18 -0.87 17.73
CA ALA A 41 -0.86 -0.09 18.77
C ALA A 41 -1.07 -0.88 20.07
N GLU A 42 -1.30 -2.19 19.98
CA GLU A 42 -1.52 -3.07 21.14
C GLU A 42 -0.22 -3.47 21.84
N TYR A 43 0.83 -3.78 21.06
CA TYR A 43 2.05 -4.42 21.59
C TYR A 43 3.30 -3.55 21.58
N SER A 44 3.24 -2.33 21.04
CA SER A 44 4.36 -1.40 21.02
C SER A 44 4.07 -0.18 21.89
N ASP A 45 4.96 0.11 22.82
CA ASP A 45 4.92 1.35 23.63
C ASP A 45 5.19 2.62 22.79
N HIS A 46 5.43 2.48 21.49
CA HIS A 46 5.84 3.56 20.60
C HIS A 46 4.83 3.91 19.52
N VAL A 47 3.71 3.19 19.44
CA VAL A 47 2.66 3.44 18.47
C VAL A 47 1.35 3.58 19.22
N TYR A 48 0.78 4.78 19.22
CA TYR A 48 -0.49 5.05 19.87
C TYR A 48 -1.58 5.26 18.83
N VAL A 49 -2.72 4.59 19.01
CA VAL A 49 -3.93 4.80 18.21
C VAL A 49 -5.11 4.93 19.16
N ASP A 50 -5.81 6.06 19.09
CA ASP A 50 -6.88 6.42 20.04
C ASP A 50 -8.07 5.46 20.01
N SER A 51 -8.43 4.96 18.83
CA SER A 51 -9.56 4.04 18.66
C SER A 51 -9.41 3.14 17.44
N PHE A 52 -10.15 2.04 17.43
CA PHE A 52 -10.26 1.17 16.24
C PHE A 52 -10.75 1.92 15.00
N THR A 53 -11.69 2.86 15.17
CA THR A 53 -12.20 3.68 14.06
C THR A 53 -11.09 4.55 13.47
N THR A 54 -10.24 5.13 14.31
CA THR A 54 -9.05 5.86 13.87
C THR A 54 -8.09 4.95 13.11
N ALA A 55 -7.83 3.75 13.63
CA ALA A 55 -6.97 2.76 12.96
C ALA A 55 -7.49 2.41 11.55
N LEU A 56 -8.81 2.23 11.41
CA LEU A 56 -9.46 1.95 10.14
C LEU A 56 -9.33 3.12 9.15
N PHE A 57 -9.53 4.36 9.59
CA PHE A 57 -9.33 5.51 8.72
C PHE A 57 -7.86 5.67 8.33
N ALA A 58 -6.93 5.47 9.28
CA ALA A 58 -5.50 5.54 9.02
C ALA A 58 -5.06 4.48 8.00
N SER A 59 -5.55 3.23 8.10
CA SER A 59 -5.22 2.18 7.14
C SER A 59 -5.76 2.47 5.74
N ILE A 60 -6.98 3.02 5.63
CA ILE A 60 -7.54 3.45 4.34
C ILE A 60 -6.69 4.56 3.72
N VAL A 61 -6.33 5.58 4.52
CA VAL A 61 -5.48 6.70 4.05
C VAL A 61 -4.12 6.19 3.61
N LEU A 62 -3.48 5.32 4.40
CA LEU A 62 -2.18 4.77 4.07
C LEU A 62 -2.21 3.96 2.77
N GLN A 63 -3.18 3.05 2.63
CA GLN A 63 -3.36 2.28 1.41
C GLN A 63 -3.57 3.18 0.18
N LEU A 64 -4.34 4.26 0.34
CA LEU A 64 -4.57 5.24 -0.72
C LEU A 64 -3.27 5.98 -1.09
N LEU A 65 -2.48 6.41 -0.10
CA LEU A 65 -1.21 7.11 -0.32
C LEU A 65 -0.19 6.25 -1.05
N ILE A 66 -0.10 4.95 -0.74
CA ILE A 66 0.78 4.01 -1.45
C ILE A 66 0.38 3.94 -2.94
N LYS A 67 -0.91 3.78 -3.22
CA LYS A 67 -1.41 3.73 -4.61
C LYS A 67 -1.18 5.04 -5.34
N LEU A 68 -1.43 6.17 -4.67
CA LEU A 68 -1.19 7.50 -5.23
C LEU A 68 0.30 7.69 -5.56
N THR A 69 1.20 7.23 -4.70
CA THR A 69 2.65 7.29 -4.90
C THR A 69 3.06 6.54 -6.15
N ILE A 70 2.58 5.30 -6.35
CA ILE A 70 2.88 4.49 -7.53
C ILE A 70 2.37 5.16 -8.80
N VAL A 71 1.15 5.73 -8.77
CA VAL A 71 0.56 6.45 -9.91
C VAL A 71 1.36 7.71 -10.23
N ALA A 72 1.75 8.48 -9.21
CA ALA A 72 2.59 9.66 -9.36
C ALA A 72 3.94 9.29 -9.98
N GLU A 73 4.58 8.23 -9.50
CA GLU A 73 5.84 7.70 -10.03
C GLU A 73 5.72 7.37 -11.51
N HIS A 74 4.74 6.55 -11.88
CA HIS A 74 4.51 6.17 -13.28
C HIS A 74 4.25 7.39 -14.18
N ARG A 75 3.44 8.34 -13.70
CA ARG A 75 3.10 9.54 -14.48
C ARG A 75 4.30 10.46 -14.66
N ILE A 76 5.13 10.60 -13.64
CA ILE A 76 6.34 11.40 -13.72
C ILE A 76 7.35 10.71 -14.66
N LEU A 77 7.66 9.43 -14.43
CA LEU A 77 8.58 8.66 -15.27
C LEU A 77 8.15 8.58 -16.74
N ALA A 78 6.84 8.52 -17.02
CA ALA A 78 6.30 8.56 -18.37
C ALA A 78 6.66 9.86 -19.11
N ARG A 79 6.72 11.01 -18.44
CA ARG A 79 7.16 12.28 -19.07
C ARG A 79 8.63 12.30 -19.46
N PHE A 80 9.43 11.39 -18.90
CA PHE A 80 10.84 11.26 -19.22
C PHE A 80 11.12 10.15 -20.24
N LYS A 81 10.12 9.37 -20.69
CA LYS A 81 10.35 8.23 -21.61
C LYS A 81 11.03 8.64 -22.92
N ASP A 82 10.59 9.75 -23.52
CA ASP A 82 11.05 10.16 -24.85
C ASP A 82 12.32 11.02 -24.84
N LYS A 83 12.86 11.32 -23.65
CA LYS A 83 14.02 12.20 -23.50
C LYS A 83 15.29 11.38 -23.31
N SER A 84 16.15 11.40 -24.32
CA SER A 84 17.48 10.76 -24.33
C SER A 84 18.60 11.80 -24.13
N GLY A 85 19.62 11.44 -23.36
CA GLY A 85 20.77 12.32 -23.04
C GLY A 85 21.31 12.11 -21.62
N ALA A 86 22.59 12.41 -21.38
CA ALA A 86 23.23 12.24 -20.08
C ALA A 86 22.55 13.05 -18.96
N GLY A 87 22.15 14.30 -19.25
CA GLY A 87 21.39 15.14 -18.31
C GLY A 87 20.01 14.57 -17.96
N TRP A 88 19.32 13.95 -18.92
CA TRP A 88 18.02 13.31 -18.67
C TRP A 88 18.14 12.01 -17.88
N LYS A 89 19.26 11.27 -17.98
CA LYS A 89 19.54 10.13 -17.10
C LYS A 89 19.71 10.57 -15.65
N ILE A 90 20.47 11.65 -15.40
CA ILE A 90 20.64 12.22 -14.06
C ILE A 90 19.31 12.73 -13.52
N ALA A 91 18.52 13.45 -14.33
CA ALA A 91 17.20 13.92 -13.92
C ALA A 91 16.24 12.77 -13.59
N LYS A 92 16.21 11.69 -14.39
CA LYS A 92 15.44 10.48 -14.07
C LYS A 92 15.86 9.87 -12.74
N PHE A 93 17.16 9.75 -12.50
CA PHE A 93 17.68 9.22 -11.24
C PHE A 93 17.30 10.10 -10.05
N LEU A 94 17.49 11.42 -10.15
CA LEU A 94 17.13 12.37 -9.09
C LEU A 94 15.63 12.36 -8.79
N VAL A 95 14.79 12.28 -9.82
CA VAL A 95 13.34 12.22 -9.67
C VAL A 95 12.90 10.89 -9.04
N ALA A 96 13.43 9.77 -9.51
CA ALA A 96 13.15 8.47 -8.92
C ALA A 96 13.60 8.42 -7.45
N TRP A 97 14.79 8.96 -7.16
CA TRP A 97 15.31 9.09 -5.80
C TRP A 97 14.43 9.99 -4.93
N LEU A 98 14.02 11.16 -5.44
CA LEU A 98 13.15 12.09 -4.73
C LEU A 98 11.77 11.48 -4.47
N ILE A 99 11.24 10.67 -5.37
CA ILE A 99 9.97 9.97 -5.16
C ILE A 99 10.15 8.86 -4.12
N LEU A 100 11.22 8.07 -4.20
CA LEU A 100 11.49 6.98 -3.26
C LEU A 100 11.68 7.47 -1.82
N PHE A 101 12.45 8.55 -1.65
CA PHE A 101 12.68 9.15 -0.33
C PHE A 101 11.54 10.08 0.08
N GLY A 102 11.09 10.94 -0.83
CA GLY A 102 10.07 11.96 -0.57
C GLY A 102 8.68 11.39 -0.31
N SER A 103 8.29 10.29 -0.95
CA SER A 103 6.99 9.64 -0.68
C SER A 103 6.83 9.24 0.78
N LYS A 104 7.91 8.79 1.43
CA LYS A 104 7.91 8.44 2.85
C LYS A 104 7.64 9.66 3.72
N PHE A 105 8.26 10.80 3.42
CA PHE A 105 8.01 12.06 4.11
C PHE A 105 6.60 12.62 3.84
N VAL A 106 6.08 12.47 2.63
CA VAL A 106 4.70 12.85 2.32
C VAL A 106 3.71 12.00 3.11
N ILE A 107 3.95 10.69 3.22
CA ILE A 107 3.11 9.80 4.04
C ILE A 107 3.16 10.22 5.51
N LEU A 108 4.36 10.51 6.04
CA LEU A 108 4.55 11.04 7.39
C LEU A 108 3.76 12.34 7.64
N GLU A 109 3.90 13.31 6.74
CA GLU A 109 3.25 14.61 6.86
C GLU A 109 1.73 14.47 6.77
N VAL A 110 1.22 13.67 5.84
CA VAL A 110 -0.22 13.48 5.68
C VAL A 110 -0.83 12.77 6.90
N LEU A 111 -0.18 11.72 7.41
CA LEU A 111 -0.67 11.02 8.60
C LEU A 111 -0.60 11.92 9.83
N SER A 112 0.51 12.64 10.02
CA SER A 112 0.64 13.57 11.15
C SER A 112 -0.34 14.73 11.04
N VAL A 113 -0.66 15.26 9.87
CA VAL A 113 -1.65 16.34 9.74
C VAL A 113 -3.07 15.83 9.95
N ILE A 114 -3.45 14.69 9.36
CA ILE A 114 -4.82 14.16 9.42
C ILE A 114 -5.11 13.56 10.80
N PHE A 115 -4.14 12.88 11.40
CA PHE A 115 -4.30 12.13 12.64
C PHE A 115 -3.40 12.66 13.77
N ALA A 116 -2.99 13.94 13.74
CA ALA A 116 -2.15 14.62 14.74
C ALA A 116 -2.64 14.57 16.19
N ARG A 117 -3.78 13.97 16.48
CA ARG A 117 -4.29 13.77 17.84
C ARG A 117 -4.56 12.30 18.14
N ASP A 118 -4.79 11.52 17.10
CA ASP A 118 -5.39 10.20 17.22
C ASP A 118 -4.42 9.07 16.83
N VAL A 119 -3.33 9.39 16.11
CA VAL A 119 -2.24 8.46 15.76
C VAL A 119 -0.90 9.14 15.99
N HIS A 120 -0.13 8.63 16.95
CA HIS A 120 1.18 9.18 17.30
C HIS A 120 2.24 8.10 17.39
N PHE A 121 3.43 8.45 16.93
CA PHE A 121 4.61 7.61 17.02
C PHE A 121 5.57 8.26 18.00
N GLU A 122 5.89 7.56 19.08
CA GLU A 122 6.81 8.03 20.10
C GLU A 122 8.20 7.41 19.90
N GLY A 123 9.23 8.02 20.52
CA GLY A 123 10.60 7.49 20.51
C GLY A 123 11.56 8.23 19.58
N VAL A 124 12.65 7.54 19.21
CA VAL A 124 13.84 8.11 18.57
C VAL A 124 13.49 8.88 17.28
N MET A 125 14.10 10.06 17.10
CA MET A 125 13.86 10.95 15.97
C MET A 125 12.39 11.39 15.82
N HIS A 126 11.69 11.71 16.92
CA HIS A 126 10.28 12.10 16.93
C HIS A 126 9.35 11.02 16.34
N GLY A 127 9.62 9.74 16.65
CA GLY A 127 8.79 8.61 16.19
C GLY A 127 9.00 8.17 14.74
N VAL A 128 9.85 8.87 13.96
CA VAL A 128 10.10 8.57 12.54
C VAL A 128 10.61 7.14 12.34
N LEU A 129 11.48 6.66 13.22
CA LEU A 129 12.01 5.29 13.14
C LEU A 129 10.89 4.25 13.25
N TRP A 130 10.00 4.41 14.23
CA TRP A 130 8.89 3.50 14.47
C TRP A 130 7.90 3.52 13.32
N LEU A 131 7.59 4.69 12.78
CA LEU A 131 6.74 4.77 11.60
C LEU A 131 7.35 4.05 10.39
N VAL A 132 8.65 4.22 10.14
CA VAL A 132 9.34 3.50 9.07
C VAL A 132 9.25 1.99 9.28
N ILE A 133 9.41 1.50 10.51
CA ILE A 133 9.25 0.08 10.85
C ILE A 133 7.81 -0.37 10.56
N VAL A 134 6.79 0.36 11.02
CA VAL A 134 5.38 0.03 10.81
C VAL A 134 5.03 -0.04 9.33
N VAL A 135 5.42 0.98 8.55
CA VAL A 135 5.18 1.00 7.09
C VAL A 135 5.95 -0.10 6.39
N ALA A 136 7.19 -0.38 6.79
CA ALA A 136 7.95 -1.50 6.23
C ALA A 136 7.29 -2.85 6.54
N SER A 137 6.75 -3.03 7.75
CA SER A 137 5.99 -4.22 8.13
C SER A 137 4.70 -4.36 7.31
N MET A 138 3.97 -3.27 7.10
CA MET A 138 2.76 -3.23 6.27
C MET A 138 3.04 -3.66 4.83
N VAL A 139 4.02 -3.02 4.17
CA VAL A 139 4.43 -3.37 2.80
C VAL A 139 4.90 -4.82 2.72
N THR A 140 5.64 -5.30 3.73
CA THR A 140 6.10 -6.69 3.78
C THR A 140 4.93 -7.67 3.89
N ALA A 141 3.94 -7.36 4.73
CA ALA A 141 2.75 -8.18 4.92
C ALA A 141 1.86 -8.19 3.67
N GLU A 142 1.65 -7.04 3.03
CA GLU A 142 0.90 -6.92 1.77
C GLU A 142 1.58 -7.71 0.65
N GLU A 143 2.90 -7.58 0.50
CA GLU A 143 3.67 -8.34 -0.49
C GLU A 143 3.63 -9.86 -0.21
N LEU A 144 3.70 -10.29 1.05
CA LEU A 144 3.57 -11.70 1.41
C LEU A 144 2.17 -12.24 1.05
N ALA A 145 1.11 -11.50 1.38
CA ALA A 145 -0.25 -11.87 1.02
C ALA A 145 -0.43 -11.93 -0.51
N ALA A 146 0.10 -10.95 -1.24
CA ALA A 146 0.07 -10.93 -2.69
C ALA A 146 0.87 -12.08 -3.32
N ARG A 147 1.99 -12.48 -2.71
CA ARG A 147 2.76 -13.66 -3.13
C ARG A 147 1.98 -14.96 -2.90
N LEU A 148 1.35 -15.11 -1.75
CA LEU A 148 0.51 -16.29 -1.44
C LEU A 148 -0.67 -16.38 -2.42
N TYR A 149 -1.36 -15.27 -2.66
CA TYR A 149 -2.45 -15.21 -3.65
C TYR A 149 -1.97 -15.63 -5.04
N ARG A 150 -0.83 -15.10 -5.51
CA ARG A 150 -0.25 -15.46 -6.81
C ARG A 150 0.22 -16.91 -6.89
N SER A 151 0.63 -17.51 -5.77
CA SER A 151 1.03 -18.92 -5.71
C SER A 151 -0.15 -19.89 -5.79
N LEU A 152 -1.35 -19.43 -5.45
CA LEU A 152 -2.59 -20.23 -5.42
C LEU A 152 -3.43 -20.10 -6.69
N ALA A 153 -3.11 -19.12 -7.55
CA ALA A 153 -3.81 -18.80 -8.79
C ALA A 153 -3.12 -19.42 -10.01
#